data_AF-A0A6J1W6K8-F1
#
_entry.id   AF-A0A6J1W6K8-F1
#
_cell.length_a   1.000
_cell.length_b   1.000
_cell.length_c   1.000
_cell.angle_alpha   90.00
_cell.angle_beta   90.00
_cell.angle_gamma   90.00
#
_symmetry.space_group_name_H-M   'P 1'
#
loop_
_entity.id
_entity.type
_entity.pdbx_description
1 polymer ?
#
loop_
_entity_poly.entity_id
_entity_poly.type
_entity_poly.pdbx_seq_one_letter_code
_entity_poly.pdbx_strand_id
1 'polypeptide(L)'
;MSLPRAGEESPPPPPPPPSSWLPSHVQVAVVQARGLRAKGGPGDAAFVTLQLGRQKHRTAVAAQKGGCPRWAEQCALELPPPPPPAARPAPPPDPDPQLLQLVVWQRALVGPDRFLGRAAFPLAALLQDGRSHPDR
;
A
#
# COMPACT_ATOMS: atom_id res chain seq x y z
N MET A 1 -10.08 50.67 49.67
CA MET A 1 -10.06 49.21 49.95
C MET A 1 -11.14 48.61 49.08
N SER A 2 -10.77 47.96 47.97
CA SER A 2 -11.73 47.44 46.99
C SER A 2 -11.45 45.96 46.77
N LEU A 3 -12.44 45.13 47.07
CA LEU A 3 -12.38 43.67 47.02
C LEU A 3 -12.21 43.16 45.57
N PRO A 4 -11.47 42.05 45.33
CA PRO A 4 -11.42 41.43 44.02
C PRO A 4 -12.70 40.61 43.75
N ARG A 5 -13.20 40.73 42.52
CA ARG A 5 -14.41 40.04 42.03
C ARG A 5 -14.08 38.58 41.71
N ALA A 6 -14.97 37.70 42.15
CA ALA A 6 -14.87 36.26 42.08
C ALA A 6 -14.65 35.70 40.66
N GLY A 7 -13.80 34.67 40.59
CA GLY A 7 -13.93 33.49 39.73
C GLY A 7 -14.28 33.72 38.27
N GLU A 8 -13.28 34.07 37.45
CA GLU A 8 -13.35 33.84 36.01
C GLU A 8 -13.07 32.35 35.78
N GLU A 9 -14.11 31.52 35.89
CA GLU A 9 -14.04 30.10 35.58
C GLU A 9 -13.91 29.95 34.06
N SER A 10 -12.67 29.74 33.62
CA SER A 10 -12.32 29.50 32.22
C SER A 10 -13.17 28.34 31.67
N PRO A 11 -13.86 28.50 30.53
CA PRO A 11 -14.66 27.42 29.96
C PRO A 11 -13.78 26.19 29.73
N PRO A 12 -14.29 24.97 29.97
CA PRO A 12 -13.51 23.76 29.79
C PRO A 12 -13.06 23.65 28.32
N PRO A 13 -11.84 23.15 28.07
CA PRO A 13 -11.36 22.97 26.71
C PRO A 13 -12.32 22.05 25.94
N PRO A 14 -12.50 22.27 24.63
CA PRO A 14 -13.36 21.40 23.83
C PRO A 14 -12.87 19.95 23.94
N PRO A 15 -13.80 18.97 23.95
CA PRO A 15 -13.41 17.57 23.97
C PRO A 15 -12.50 17.27 22.77
N PRO A 16 -11.47 16.43 22.93
CA PRO A 16 -10.63 16.05 21.81
C PRO A 16 -11.51 15.44 20.72
N PRO A 17 -11.21 15.71 19.44
CA PRO A 17 -11.98 15.13 18.34
C PRO A 17 -12.02 13.61 18.49
N PRO A 18 -13.14 12.96 18.12
CA PRO A 18 -13.25 11.51 18.23
C PRO A 18 -12.08 10.85 17.51
N SER A 19 -11.35 10.01 18.23
CA SER A 19 -10.21 9.27 17.68
C SER A 19 -10.74 8.22 16.72
N SER A 20 -10.83 8.55 15.44
CA SER A 20 -11.18 7.59 14.40
C SER A 20 -10.02 6.62 14.19
N TRP A 21 -10.27 5.32 14.33
CA TRP A 21 -9.28 4.29 14.02
C TRP A 21 -8.84 4.40 12.55
N LEU A 22 -7.52 4.41 12.33
CA LEU A 22 -6.90 4.43 11.00
C LEU A 22 -6.14 3.11 10.79
N PRO A 23 -6.29 2.47 9.62
CA PRO A 23 -5.52 1.27 9.31
C PRO A 23 -4.03 1.61 9.23
N SER A 24 -3.21 0.82 9.92
CA SER A 24 -1.75 0.99 9.97
C SER A 24 -1.01 0.03 9.04
N HIS A 25 -1.65 -1.02 8.57
CA HIS A 25 -1.04 -2.04 7.73
C HIS A 25 -1.97 -2.44 6.60
N VAL A 26 -1.37 -2.81 5.47
CA VAL A 26 -2.06 -3.50 4.37
C VAL A 26 -1.51 -4.91 4.25
N GLN A 27 -2.43 -5.88 4.18
CA GLN A 27 -2.09 -7.28 3.96
C GLN A 27 -2.23 -7.60 2.48
N VAL A 28 -1.13 -7.96 1.84
CA VAL A 28 -1.09 -8.26 0.40
C VAL A 28 -0.84 -9.74 0.20
N ALA A 29 -1.77 -10.42 -0.49
CA ALA A 29 -1.63 -11.82 -0.87
C ALA A 29 -1.36 -11.90 -2.38
N VAL A 30 -0.15 -12.34 -2.73
CA VAL A 30 0.27 -12.58 -4.11
C VAL A 30 0.01 -14.05 -4.44
N VAL A 31 -1.12 -14.33 -5.09
CA VAL A 31 -1.54 -15.70 -5.39
C VAL A 31 -0.93 -16.17 -6.71
N GLN A 32 -1.28 -15.50 -7.81
CA GLN A 32 -0.94 -15.92 -9.16
C GLN A 32 -0.93 -14.71 -10.11
N ALA A 33 -0.09 -14.76 -11.14
CA ALA A 33 -0.19 -13.85 -12.29
C ALA A 33 -0.59 -14.62 -13.56
N ARG A 34 -1.27 -13.94 -14.49
CA ARG A 34 -1.74 -14.47 -15.78
C ARG A 34 -1.56 -13.42 -16.86
N GLY A 35 -1.54 -13.85 -18.13
CA GLY A 35 -1.44 -12.92 -19.27
C GLY A 35 -0.14 -12.09 -19.27
N LEU A 36 0.90 -12.60 -18.62
CA LEU A 36 2.21 -11.95 -18.60
C LEU A 36 2.79 -11.93 -20.02
N ARG A 37 3.56 -10.89 -20.34
CA ARG A 37 4.28 -10.81 -21.61
C ARG A 37 5.43 -11.82 -21.60
N ALA A 38 5.13 -13.09 -21.87
CA ALA A 38 6.13 -14.15 -22.03
C ALA A 38 6.88 -13.94 -23.34
N LYS A 39 7.85 -13.02 -23.33
CA LYS A 39 8.73 -12.80 -24.47
C LYS A 39 9.73 -13.97 -24.48
N GLY A 40 9.43 -14.96 -25.31
CA GLY A 40 10.02 -16.30 -25.38
C GLY A 40 11.51 -16.39 -25.03
N GLY A 41 11.81 -17.27 -24.09
CA GLY A 41 13.15 -17.66 -23.63
C GLY A 41 13.02 -18.52 -22.36
N PRO A 42 14.05 -19.31 -21.98
CA PRO A 42 13.99 -20.36 -20.95
C PRO A 42 13.93 -19.86 -19.50
N GLY A 43 13.15 -18.81 -19.19
CA GLY A 43 12.85 -18.47 -17.81
C GLY A 43 11.59 -19.19 -17.35
N ASP A 44 11.80 -20.35 -16.74
CA ASP A 44 10.74 -21.13 -16.10
C ASP A 44 10.36 -20.59 -14.72
N ALA A 45 10.88 -19.43 -14.30
CA ALA A 45 10.71 -18.91 -12.96
C ALA A 45 10.45 -17.39 -12.96
N ALA A 46 9.57 -16.92 -12.07
CA ALA A 46 9.19 -15.52 -11.91
C ALA A 46 9.00 -15.16 -10.44
N PHE A 47 9.23 -13.89 -10.10
CA PHE A 47 8.99 -13.33 -8.76
C PHE A 47 8.27 -11.99 -8.88
N VAL A 48 7.66 -11.55 -7.78
CA VAL A 48 6.99 -10.24 -7.69
C VAL A 48 7.74 -9.37 -6.70
N THR A 49 7.97 -8.13 -7.06
CA THR A 49 8.38 -7.08 -6.12
C THR A 49 7.18 -6.21 -5.80
N LEU A 50 6.89 -6.05 -4.52
CA LEU A 50 5.87 -5.14 -4.01
C LEU A 50 6.58 -3.91 -3.46
N GLN A 51 6.05 -2.73 -3.75
CA GLN A 51 6.58 -1.47 -3.28
C GLN A 51 5.45 -0.60 -2.74
N LEU A 52 5.62 -0.08 -1.54
CA LEU A 52 4.71 0.88 -0.92
C LEU A 52 5.55 1.99 -0.28
N GLY A 53 5.55 3.18 -0.90
CA GLY A 53 6.49 4.25 -0.54
C GLY A 53 7.94 3.75 -0.51
N ARG A 54 8.54 3.75 0.68
CA ARG A 54 9.93 3.28 0.91
C ARG A 54 10.04 1.79 1.18
N GLN A 55 8.94 1.10 1.46
CA GLN A 55 8.95 -0.34 1.71
C GLN A 55 9.03 -1.10 0.39
N LYS A 56 9.86 -2.15 0.38
CA LYS A 56 9.95 -3.08 -0.74
C LYS A 56 9.96 -4.50 -0.22
N HIS A 57 8.98 -5.29 -0.64
CA HIS A 57 8.93 -6.72 -0.41
C HIS A 57 9.19 -7.48 -1.71
N ARG A 58 9.76 -8.67 -1.61
CA ARG A 58 9.99 -9.54 -2.76
C ARG A 58 9.47 -10.93 -2.42
N THR A 59 8.65 -11.48 -3.31
CA THR A 59 8.16 -12.85 -3.18
C THR A 59 9.20 -13.87 -3.60
N ALA A 60 8.95 -15.12 -3.25
CA ALA A 60 9.76 -16.25 -3.64
C ALA A 60 9.84 -16.46 -5.18
N VAL A 61 10.89 -17.21 -5.54
CA VAL A 61 11.08 -18.03 -6.75
C VAL A 61 9.89 -18.88 -7.21
N ALA A 62 8.88 -18.42 -7.96
CA ALA A 62 7.81 -19.31 -8.43
C ALA A 62 8.04 -19.82 -9.86
N ALA A 63 7.75 -21.10 -10.11
CA ALA A 63 7.78 -21.65 -11.46
C ALA A 63 6.66 -21.04 -12.34
N GLN A 64 6.98 -20.68 -13.57
CA GLN A 64 6.10 -20.07 -14.56
C GLN A 64 5.55 -21.10 -15.56
N LYS A 65 5.27 -22.33 -15.09
CA LYS A 65 4.67 -23.41 -15.91
C LYS A 65 3.36 -22.91 -16.54
N GLY A 66 3.27 -22.99 -17.87
CA GLY A 66 2.08 -22.56 -18.61
C GLY A 66 1.80 -21.06 -18.59
N GLY A 67 2.80 -20.20 -18.34
CA GLY A 67 2.65 -18.74 -18.35
C GLY A 67 1.88 -18.18 -17.14
N CYS A 68 1.70 -18.98 -16.09
CA CYS A 68 0.86 -18.69 -14.95
C CYS A 68 1.59 -18.94 -13.62
N PRO A 69 2.58 -18.11 -13.22
CA PRO A 69 3.34 -18.33 -12.00
C PRO A 69 2.46 -18.17 -10.75
N ARG A 70 2.65 -19.06 -9.76
CA ARG A 70 1.93 -19.10 -8.49
C ARG A 70 2.89 -18.96 -7.31
N TRP A 71 2.64 -17.96 -6.45
CA TRP A 71 3.45 -17.70 -5.26
C TRP A 71 2.74 -18.14 -3.97
N ALA A 72 1.42 -17.92 -3.88
CA ALA A 72 0.64 -18.14 -2.67
C ALA A 72 1.29 -17.52 -1.42
N GLU A 73 1.90 -16.34 -1.59
CA GLU A 73 2.67 -15.67 -0.55
C GLU A 73 1.90 -14.45 -0.03
N GLN A 74 2.02 -14.20 1.27
CA GLN A 74 1.40 -13.05 1.91
C GLN A 74 2.45 -12.22 2.64
N CYS A 75 2.37 -10.89 2.49
CA CYS A 75 3.18 -9.95 3.26
C CYS A 75 2.31 -8.84 3.84
N ALA A 76 2.70 -8.34 5.01
CA ALA A 76 2.15 -7.11 5.58
C ALA A 76 3.10 -5.95 5.26
N LEU A 77 2.55 -4.84 4.78
CA LEU A 77 3.29 -3.60 4.53
C LEU A 77 2.68 -2.52 5.42
N GLU A 78 3.51 -1.65 5.99
CA GLU A 78 2.99 -0.54 6.79
C GLU A 78 2.39 0.52 5.88
N LEU A 79 1.17 0.93 6.22
CA LEU A 79 0.47 2.00 5.55
C LEU A 79 0.88 3.33 6.20
N PRO A 80 1.49 4.25 5.46
CA PRO A 80 1.72 5.59 5.98
C PRO A 80 0.38 6.28 6.27
N PRO A 81 0.31 7.10 7.33
CA PRO A 81 -0.92 7.79 7.70
C PRO A 81 -1.39 8.66 6.53
N PRO A 82 -2.71 8.74 6.28
CA PRO A 82 -3.23 9.61 5.23
C PRO A 82 -2.86 11.07 5.51
N PRO A 83 -2.57 11.86 4.46
CA PRO A 83 -2.31 13.28 4.64
C PRO A 83 -3.53 13.95 5.30
N PRO A 84 -3.32 14.95 6.18
CA PRO A 84 -4.42 15.65 6.82
C PRO A 84 -5.30 16.35 5.76
N PRO A 85 -6.62 16.44 5.97
CA PRO A 85 -7.57 16.99 4.99
C PRO A 85 -7.32 18.46 4.62
N ALA A 86 -6.54 19.19 5.43
CA ALA A 86 -6.16 20.59 5.19
C ALA A 86 -4.79 20.76 4.51
N ALA A 87 -4.07 19.68 4.18
CA ALA A 87 -2.84 19.79 3.41
C ALA A 87 -3.20 20.19 1.97
N ARG A 88 -2.71 21.36 1.55
CA ARG A 88 -2.75 21.83 0.16
C ARG A 88 -2.28 20.68 -0.75
N PRO A 89 -2.86 20.47 -1.95
CA PRO A 89 -2.37 19.45 -2.87
C PRO A 89 -0.94 19.83 -3.29
N ALA A 90 0.02 19.31 -2.55
CA ALA A 90 1.41 19.26 -2.96
C ALA A 90 1.52 18.15 -4.01
N PRO A 91 2.43 18.26 -4.98
CA PRO A 91 2.73 17.14 -5.84
C PRO A 91 3.05 15.92 -4.95
N PRO A 92 2.45 14.75 -5.24
CA PRO A 92 2.72 13.55 -4.44
C PRO A 92 4.24 13.32 -4.44
N PRO A 93 4.84 13.07 -3.27
CA PRO A 93 6.25 12.74 -3.22
C PRO A 93 6.48 11.47 -4.02
N ASP A 94 7.55 11.41 -4.81
CA ASP A 94 7.95 10.21 -5.54
C ASP A 94 8.95 9.42 -4.68
N PRO A 95 8.69 8.14 -4.32
CA PRO A 95 7.51 7.33 -4.65
C PRO A 95 6.28 7.65 -3.78
N ASP A 96 5.09 7.56 -4.37
CA ASP A 96 3.82 7.83 -3.70
C ASP A 96 3.62 6.87 -2.50
N PRO A 97 3.48 7.39 -1.27
CA PRO A 97 3.36 6.58 -0.05
C PRO A 97 2.05 5.78 0.01
N GLN A 98 1.03 6.15 -0.76
CA GLN A 98 -0.28 5.50 -0.79
C GLN A 98 -0.50 4.66 -2.05
N LEU A 99 0.50 4.54 -2.93
CA LEU A 99 0.45 3.70 -4.11
C LEU A 99 1.19 2.39 -3.87
N LEU A 100 0.46 1.28 -3.84
CA LEU A 100 1.05 -0.05 -3.83
C LEU A 100 1.37 -0.47 -5.27
N GLN A 101 2.64 -0.64 -5.60
CA GLN A 101 3.09 -1.10 -6.90
C GLN A 101 3.57 -2.56 -6.84
N LEU A 102 3.01 -3.41 -7.69
CA LEU A 102 3.44 -4.79 -7.90
C LEU A 102 4.12 -4.88 -9.26
N VAL A 103 5.34 -5.40 -9.30
CA VAL A 103 6.07 -5.64 -10.55
C VAL A 103 6.45 -7.11 -10.63
N VAL A 104 6.08 -7.75 -11.73
CA VAL A 104 6.41 -9.14 -12.01
C VAL A 104 7.67 -9.20 -12.86
N TRP A 105 8.63 -10.00 -12.39
CA TRP A 105 9.92 -10.19 -13.02
C TRP A 105 10.12 -11.65 -13.40
N GLN A 106 10.63 -11.90 -14.59
CA GLN A 106 11.14 -13.19 -15.01
C GLN A 106 12.56 -13.35 -14.47
N ARG A 107 12.80 -14.44 -13.74
CA ARG A 107 14.12 -14.77 -13.24
C ARG A 107 14.99 -15.25 -14.41
N ALA A 108 16.10 -14.56 -14.65
CA ALA A 108 17.11 -15.03 -15.59
C ALA A 108 18.09 -15.98 -14.88
N LEU A 109 18.43 -17.09 -15.53
CA LEU A 109 19.54 -17.95 -15.09
C LEU A 109 20.89 -17.30 -15.38
N VAL A 110 20.96 -16.56 -16.50
CA VAL A 110 22.14 -15.82 -16.96
C VAL A 110 21.69 -14.42 -17.36
N GLY A 111 22.35 -13.40 -16.81
CA GLY A 111 22.03 -12.00 -17.08
C GLY A 111 20.96 -11.40 -16.14
N PRO A 112 20.45 -10.20 -16.46
CA PRO A 112 19.50 -9.48 -15.60
C PRO A 112 18.07 -10.04 -15.72
N ASP A 113 17.31 -9.89 -14.63
CA ASP A 113 15.90 -10.26 -14.58
C ASP A 113 15.07 -9.40 -15.55
N ARG A 114 14.07 -10.01 -16.20
CA ARG A 114 13.27 -9.33 -17.24
C ARG A 114 11.93 -8.88 -16.70
N PHE A 115 11.52 -7.66 -17.02
CA PHE A 115 10.20 -7.16 -16.68
C PHE A 115 9.09 -7.90 -17.45
N LEU A 116 8.08 -8.42 -16.75
CA LEU A 116 6.93 -9.11 -17.33
C LEU A 116 5.64 -8.29 -17.27
N GLY A 117 5.48 -7.43 -16.27
CA GLY A 117 4.30 -6.60 -16.08
C GLY A 117 4.30 -5.84 -14.76
N ARG A 118 3.43 -4.83 -14.66
CA ARG A 118 3.20 -4.05 -13.44
C ARG A 118 1.71 -3.84 -13.19
N ALA A 119 1.35 -3.71 -11.93
CA ALA A 119 0.05 -3.25 -11.47
C ALA A 119 0.26 -2.21 -10.35
N ALA A 120 -0.59 -1.20 -10.31
CA ALA A 120 -0.54 -0.14 -9.32
C ALA A 120 -1.91 0.00 -8.65
N PHE A 121 -1.92 0.08 -7.33
CA PHE A 121 -3.12 0.06 -6.50
C PHE A 121 -3.14 1.29 -5.58
N PRO A 122 -3.99 2.28 -5.85
CA PRO A 122 -4.15 3.44 -4.97
C PRO A 122 -4.90 3.03 -3.70
N LEU A 123 -4.18 2.91 -2.58
CA LEU A 123 -4.72 2.36 -1.34
C LEU A 123 -5.78 3.27 -0.71
N ALA A 124 -5.68 4.59 -0.90
CA ALA A 124 -6.68 5.54 -0.41
C ALA A 124 -8.05 5.34 -1.07
N ALA A 125 -8.08 5.03 -2.37
CA ALA A 125 -9.33 4.73 -3.08
C ALA A 125 -9.90 3.39 -2.64
N LEU A 126 -9.04 2.36 -2.52
CA LEU A 126 -9.44 1.03 -2.05
C LEU A 126 -10.00 1.05 -0.62
N LEU A 127 -9.42 1.87 0.27
CA LEU A 127 -9.92 2.02 1.64
C LEU A 127 -11.31 2.69 1.68
N GLN A 128 -11.56 3.67 0.81
CA GLN A 128 -12.86 4.33 0.72
C GLN A 128 -13.92 3.38 0.15
N ASP A 129 -13.60 2.68 -0.93
CA ASP A 129 -14.48 1.70 -1.57
C ASP A 129 -14.87 0.59 -0.58
N GLY A 130 -13.89 0.03 0.13
CA GLY A 130 -14.13 -1.00 1.14
C GLY A 130 -14.95 -0.53 2.36
N ARG A 131 -14.96 0.77 2.67
CA ARG A 131 -15.84 1.36 3.70
C ARG A 131 -17.26 1.63 3.18
N SER A 132 -17.42 1.73 1.86
CA SER A 132 -18.69 2.05 1.21
C SER A 132 -19.55 0.82 0.94
N HIS A 133 -19.00 -0.39 1.12
CA HIS A 133 -19.74 -1.63 0.95
C HIS A 133 -20.77 -1.79 2.09
N PRO A 134 -22.09 -1.80 1.82
CA PRO A 134 -23.14 -1.69 2.83
C PRO A 134 -23.41 -2.98 3.64
N ASP A 135 -22.49 -3.94 3.62
CA ASP A 135 -22.62 -5.19 4.37
C ASP A 135 -21.30 -5.48 5.10
N ARG A 136 -21.20 -4.99 6.33
CA ARG A 136 -20.26 -5.46 7.36
C ARG A 136 -20.83 -5.23 8.75
#